data_AF-A0A8J7EBT0-F1
#
_entry.id   AF-A0A8J7EBT0-F1
#
_cell.length_a   1.000
_cell.length_b   1.000
_cell.length_c   1.000
_cell.angle_alpha   90.00
_cell.angle_beta   90.00
_cell.angle_gamma   90.00
#
_symmetry.space_group_name_H-M   'P 1'
#
loop_
_entity.id
_entity.type
_entity.pdbx_description
1 polymer ?
#
loop_
_entity_poly.entity_id
_entity_poly.type
_entity_poly.pdbx_seq_one_letter_code
_entity_poly.pdbx_strand_id
1 'polypeptide(L)'
;MFNYIKVVGFLVCALIFWFLFGWLADYSFPFGQALELMFACFKGTISARINSFQQQLQRTDIVFQPDNEKQVQKLNNLESQAWLYEGILERLGADPSANHEKIARTLEALEYKRSEILQELEPRRPRSYQVLAGLQDSTRAFLASQAEKDYEQLQKIVTNLVVFTRSRQPSQIVLSEVIDKLATEIAQSTNQISPYRLRLAYRLDELMKVLSTKLILSSNDSRTDGNYQSIISELRSRLNLLSREFNNLLRAKQEDKDELDKRVQEISSLSRNISDLHKEISNRDADMVALQRNIQDLTKTIQDKQSQITSLKNSISDLRRDIQGATELDLEKQNRIDNLQAQLSQLSQQKSDLQKRVQDLSTFAQKKLSELEELQNDKSQLSTQKSELEKQYRTLYQYYQQQQTEIADLKAQLSQVNRSQSYVPPQQSTKPIATKSTISAEDYARIANQNDYYYVPAYRRKDGTPVRGHYKRYPRK
;
A
#
# COMPACT_ATOMS: atom_id res chain seq x y z
N MET A 1 1.35 -34.52 -42.63
CA MET A 1 2.12 -33.89 -41.51
C MET A 1 3.21 -34.81 -40.97
N PHE A 2 2.92 -36.10 -40.73
CA PHE A 2 3.88 -37.10 -40.24
C PHE A 2 5.17 -37.22 -41.08
N ASN A 3 5.08 -37.06 -42.41
CA ASN A 3 6.24 -37.17 -43.29
C ASN A 3 7.16 -35.93 -43.20
N TYR A 4 6.61 -34.73 -42.99
CA TYR A 4 7.42 -33.54 -42.71
C TYR A 4 8.17 -33.65 -41.37
N ILE A 5 7.59 -34.34 -40.38
CA ILE A 5 8.27 -34.63 -39.11
C ILE A 5 9.46 -35.57 -39.35
N LYS A 6 9.32 -36.59 -40.23
CA LYS A 6 10.44 -37.47 -40.62
C LYS A 6 11.54 -36.71 -41.37
N VAL A 7 11.16 -35.78 -42.27
CA VAL A 7 12.12 -34.93 -42.99
C VAL A 7 12.84 -33.97 -42.04
N VAL A 8 12.12 -33.32 -41.12
CA VAL A 8 12.72 -32.46 -40.09
C VAL A 8 13.61 -33.28 -39.16
N GLY A 9 13.21 -34.48 -38.75
CA GLY A 9 14.02 -35.39 -37.97
C GLY A 9 15.33 -35.76 -38.68
N PHE A 10 15.27 -36.08 -39.98
CA PHE A 10 16.48 -36.31 -40.79
C PHE A 10 17.39 -35.08 -40.85
N LEU A 11 16.83 -33.89 -41.09
CA LEU A 11 17.59 -32.64 -41.16
C LEU A 11 18.26 -32.29 -39.83
N VAL A 12 17.56 -32.48 -38.71
CA VAL A 12 18.11 -32.29 -37.36
C VAL A 12 19.22 -33.31 -37.07
N CYS A 13 19.01 -34.59 -37.39
CA CYS A 13 20.05 -35.61 -37.23
C CYS A 13 21.28 -35.34 -38.10
N ALA A 14 21.10 -34.91 -39.36
CA ALA A 14 22.20 -34.54 -40.25
C ALA A 14 22.98 -33.32 -39.71
N LEU A 15 22.28 -32.31 -39.18
CA LEU A 15 22.88 -31.14 -38.55
C LEU A 15 23.68 -31.50 -37.28
N ILE A 16 23.13 -32.35 -36.42
CA ILE A 16 23.80 -32.80 -35.20
C ILE A 16 25.02 -33.66 -35.54
N PHE A 17 24.87 -34.60 -36.49
CA PHE A 17 25.97 -35.42 -36.96
C PHE A 17 27.10 -34.54 -37.51
N TRP A 18 26.78 -33.52 -38.31
CA TRP A 18 27.79 -32.63 -38.84
C TRP A 18 28.39 -31.72 -37.77
N PHE A 19 27.64 -31.28 -36.77
CA PHE A 19 28.20 -30.53 -35.64
C PHE A 19 29.22 -31.36 -34.85
N LEU A 20 28.99 -32.66 -34.70
CA LEU A 20 29.86 -33.58 -33.95
C LEU A 20 31.08 -34.07 -34.76
N PHE A 21 30.92 -34.27 -36.06
CA PHE A 21 31.93 -34.90 -36.92
C PHE A 21 32.46 -33.99 -38.05
N GLY A 22 31.91 -32.79 -38.24
CA GLY A 22 32.22 -31.88 -39.35
C GLY A 22 33.62 -31.29 -39.30
N TRP A 23 34.18 -31.07 -38.11
CA TRP A 23 35.57 -30.66 -37.90
C TRP A 23 36.64 -31.67 -38.37
N LEU A 24 36.26 -32.93 -38.64
CA LEU A 24 37.15 -33.96 -39.21
C LEU A 24 37.11 -34.00 -40.75
N ALA A 25 36.22 -33.24 -41.38
CA ALA A 25 36.03 -33.23 -42.83
C ALA A 25 36.52 -31.91 -43.43
N ASP A 26 37.34 -31.97 -44.50
CA ASP A 26 37.68 -30.79 -45.34
C ASP A 26 36.50 -30.36 -46.24
N TYR A 27 35.29 -30.46 -45.70
CA TYR A 27 34.02 -30.32 -46.40
C TYR A 27 33.21 -29.19 -45.79
N SER A 28 32.32 -28.56 -46.57
CA SER A 28 31.38 -27.56 -46.05
C SER A 28 29.97 -28.14 -46.14
N PHE A 29 29.36 -28.44 -45.01
CA PHE A 29 27.94 -28.79 -45.01
C PHE A 29 27.12 -27.56 -45.36
N PRO A 30 26.10 -27.71 -46.23
CA PRO A 30 25.29 -26.59 -46.69
C PRO A 30 24.27 -26.21 -45.61
N PHE A 31 24.75 -25.71 -44.47
CA PHE A 31 23.93 -25.33 -43.30
C PHE A 31 22.80 -24.37 -43.67
N GLY A 32 23.11 -23.36 -44.48
CA GLY A 32 22.13 -22.40 -44.95
C GLY A 32 20.97 -23.08 -45.67
N GLN A 33 21.27 -24.06 -46.51
CA GLN A 33 20.25 -24.78 -47.28
C GLN A 33 19.51 -25.81 -46.43
N ALA A 34 20.18 -26.51 -45.51
CA ALA A 34 19.54 -27.42 -44.57
C ALA A 34 18.52 -26.68 -43.67
N LEU A 35 18.89 -25.49 -43.18
CA LEU A 35 17.99 -24.62 -42.40
C LEU A 35 16.85 -24.05 -43.25
N GLU A 36 17.15 -23.56 -44.46
CA GLU A 36 16.12 -23.10 -45.40
C GLU A 36 15.12 -24.20 -45.75
N LEU A 37 15.59 -25.44 -45.92
CA LEU A 37 14.75 -26.60 -46.18
C LEU A 37 13.91 -26.98 -44.96
N MET A 38 14.47 -26.90 -43.74
CA MET A 38 13.66 -27.04 -42.51
C MET A 38 12.56 -25.98 -42.45
N PHE A 39 12.87 -24.72 -42.72
CA PHE A 39 11.84 -23.67 -42.78
C PHE A 39 10.83 -23.89 -43.91
N ALA A 40 11.27 -24.41 -45.06
CA ALA A 40 10.38 -24.79 -46.15
C ALA A 40 9.45 -25.94 -45.75
N CYS A 41 9.88 -26.86 -44.87
CA CYS A 41 9.04 -27.90 -44.29
C CYS A 41 7.88 -27.31 -43.51
N PHE A 42 8.16 -26.33 -42.64
CA PHE A 42 7.13 -25.65 -41.85
C PHE A 42 6.20 -24.78 -42.71
N LYS A 43 6.69 -24.25 -43.84
CA LYS A 43 5.92 -23.42 -44.77
C LYS A 43 5.20 -24.22 -45.87
N GLY A 44 5.41 -25.53 -45.97
CA GLY A 44 4.82 -26.38 -47.02
C GLY A 44 5.34 -26.11 -48.44
N THR A 45 6.51 -25.48 -48.60
CA THR A 45 7.06 -25.05 -49.90
C THR A 45 8.24 -25.91 -50.39
N ILE A 46 8.51 -27.05 -49.75
CA ILE A 46 9.64 -27.93 -50.08
C ILE A 46 9.65 -28.37 -51.54
N SER A 47 8.49 -28.72 -52.12
CA SER A 47 8.43 -29.18 -53.51
C SER A 47 8.91 -28.10 -54.50
N ALA A 48 8.60 -26.83 -54.24
CA ALA A 48 9.08 -25.71 -55.05
C ALA A 48 10.61 -25.53 -54.92
N ARG A 49 11.15 -25.72 -53.71
CA ARG A 49 12.60 -25.63 -53.45
C ARG A 49 13.40 -26.76 -54.07
N ILE A 50 12.87 -27.99 -54.03
CA ILE A 50 13.46 -29.15 -54.71
C ILE A 50 13.52 -28.91 -56.23
N ASN A 51 12.42 -28.41 -56.82
CA ASN A 51 12.40 -28.11 -58.26
C ASN A 51 13.39 -26.99 -58.63
N SER A 52 13.54 -25.95 -57.79
CA SER A 52 14.51 -24.88 -58.04
C SER A 52 15.96 -25.37 -57.98
N PHE A 53 16.25 -26.32 -57.08
CA PHE A 53 17.59 -26.89 -56.94
C PHE A 53 17.92 -27.84 -58.10
N GLN A 54 16.95 -28.64 -58.54
CA GLN A 54 17.09 -29.44 -59.76
C GLN A 54 17.42 -28.57 -60.98
N GLN A 55 16.76 -27.42 -61.14
CA GLN A 55 17.07 -26.46 -62.21
C GLN A 55 18.47 -25.84 -62.05
N GLN A 56 18.93 -25.62 -60.83
CA GLN A 56 20.27 -25.09 -60.55
C GLN A 56 21.37 -26.11 -60.91
N LEU A 57 21.17 -27.39 -60.57
CA LEU A 57 22.09 -28.47 -60.95
C LEU A 57 22.14 -28.68 -62.46
N GLN A 58 21.01 -28.59 -63.16
CA GLN A 58 20.96 -28.71 -64.62
C GLN A 58 21.67 -27.57 -65.36
N ARG A 59 21.75 -26.37 -64.75
CA ARG A 59 22.44 -25.20 -65.32
C ARG A 59 23.93 -25.13 -64.99
N THR A 60 24.42 -26.00 -64.11
CA THR A 60 25.83 -25.97 -63.70
C THR A 60 26.66 -26.79 -64.69
N ASP A 61 27.27 -26.11 -65.66
CA ASP A 61 28.23 -26.76 -66.55
C ASP A 61 29.47 -27.18 -65.75
N ILE A 62 29.76 -28.49 -65.76
CA ILE A 62 30.97 -29.06 -65.16
C ILE A 62 32.12 -28.78 -66.14
N VAL A 63 32.73 -27.60 -66.02
CA VAL A 63 33.87 -27.21 -66.87
C VAL A 63 35.12 -27.95 -66.42
N PHE A 64 35.70 -28.79 -67.28
CA PHE A 64 36.95 -29.51 -67.02
C PHE A 64 38.13 -28.53 -66.93
N GLN A 65 38.64 -28.26 -65.73
CA GLN A 65 39.90 -27.55 -65.52
C GLN A 65 40.84 -28.37 -64.61
N PRO A 66 42.11 -28.56 -64.99
CA PRO A 66 43.09 -29.25 -64.16
C PRO A 66 43.65 -28.28 -63.10
N ASP A 67 43.62 -28.70 -61.83
CA ASP A 67 44.24 -28.05 -60.66
C ASP A 67 43.75 -26.65 -60.24
N ASN A 68 42.49 -26.57 -59.81
CA ASN A 68 42.01 -25.44 -59.01
C ASN A 68 41.33 -25.93 -57.73
N GLU A 69 41.94 -25.69 -56.57
CA GLU A 69 41.36 -26.03 -55.25
C GLU A 69 39.96 -25.44 -55.04
N LYS A 70 39.69 -24.27 -55.63
CA LYS A 70 38.36 -23.62 -55.58
C LYS A 70 37.29 -24.42 -56.33
N GLN A 71 37.68 -25.17 -57.37
CA GLN A 71 36.77 -26.02 -58.10
C GLN A 71 36.43 -27.29 -57.30
N VAL A 72 37.42 -27.90 -56.65
CA VAL A 72 37.19 -29.06 -55.76
C VAL A 72 36.24 -28.69 -54.61
N GLN A 73 36.40 -27.52 -54.00
CA GLN A 73 35.46 -27.02 -52.99
C GLN A 73 34.05 -26.79 -53.55
N LYS A 74 33.93 -26.27 -54.78
CA LYS A 74 32.64 -26.07 -55.44
C LYS A 74 31.94 -27.39 -55.75
N LEU A 75 32.65 -28.39 -56.28
CA LEU A 75 32.09 -29.72 -56.52
C LEU A 75 31.72 -30.44 -55.21
N ASN A 76 32.54 -30.31 -54.16
CA ASN A 76 32.22 -30.84 -52.83
C ASN A 76 30.92 -30.24 -52.26
N ASN A 77 30.74 -28.92 -52.42
CA ASN A 77 29.50 -28.26 -51.99
C ASN A 77 28.30 -28.75 -52.83
N LEU A 78 28.44 -28.97 -54.14
CA LEU A 78 27.35 -29.50 -54.96
C LEU A 78 26.99 -30.94 -54.60
N GLU A 79 27.98 -31.77 -54.25
CA GLU A 79 27.77 -33.15 -53.82
C GLU A 79 27.00 -33.23 -52.49
N SER A 80 27.26 -32.32 -51.54
CA SER A 80 26.54 -32.27 -50.26
C SER A 80 25.09 -31.93 -50.43
N GLN A 81 24.87 -30.97 -51.30
CA GLN A 81 23.54 -30.50 -51.58
C GLN A 81 22.77 -31.65 -52.24
N ALA A 82 23.33 -32.27 -53.28
CA ALA A 82 22.73 -33.45 -53.91
C ALA A 82 22.38 -34.54 -52.89
N TRP A 83 23.30 -34.90 -51.99
CA TRP A 83 23.06 -35.89 -50.93
C TRP A 83 21.91 -35.51 -49.99
N LEU A 84 21.86 -34.25 -49.55
CA LEU A 84 20.82 -33.77 -48.65
C LEU A 84 19.43 -33.76 -49.32
N TYR A 85 19.37 -33.40 -50.61
CA TYR A 85 18.13 -33.42 -51.38
C TYR A 85 17.66 -34.86 -51.70
N GLU A 86 18.58 -35.78 -52.00
CA GLU A 86 18.32 -37.20 -52.20
C GLU A 86 17.64 -37.79 -50.95
N GLY A 87 18.22 -37.56 -49.77
CA GLY A 87 17.66 -38.05 -48.50
C GLY A 87 16.30 -37.44 -48.11
N ILE A 88 15.96 -36.24 -48.61
CA ILE A 88 14.63 -35.64 -48.43
C ILE A 88 13.62 -36.28 -49.40
N LEU A 89 14.01 -36.48 -50.67
CA LEU A 89 13.15 -37.05 -51.71
C LEU A 89 12.74 -38.49 -51.39
N GLU A 90 13.65 -39.32 -50.90
CA GLU A 90 13.35 -40.69 -50.46
C GLU A 90 12.26 -40.73 -49.39
N ARG A 91 12.33 -39.80 -48.43
CA ARG A 91 11.40 -39.73 -47.30
C ARG A 91 10.05 -39.10 -47.68
N LEU A 92 10.03 -38.23 -48.70
CA LEU A 92 8.81 -37.70 -49.29
C LEU A 92 8.13 -38.70 -50.23
N GLY A 93 8.91 -39.56 -50.90
CA GLY A 93 8.42 -40.63 -51.78
C GLY A 93 7.78 -41.81 -51.05
N ALA A 94 7.99 -41.94 -49.75
CA ALA A 94 7.33 -42.92 -48.89
C ALA A 94 5.85 -42.57 -48.56
N ASP A 95 5.31 -41.50 -49.13
CA ASP A 95 3.92 -41.04 -48.93
C ASP A 95 2.97 -41.62 -49.99
N PRO A 96 1.93 -42.39 -49.60
CA PRO A 96 0.97 -42.96 -50.55
C PRO A 96 0.17 -41.92 -51.36
N SER A 97 0.17 -40.65 -50.95
CA SER A 97 -0.53 -39.53 -51.64
C SER A 97 0.37 -38.72 -52.59
N ALA A 98 1.68 -38.98 -52.61
CA ALA A 98 2.62 -38.23 -53.45
C ALA A 98 2.62 -38.73 -54.91
N ASN A 99 3.05 -37.87 -55.83
CA ASN A 99 3.22 -38.25 -57.23
C ASN A 99 4.55 -39.03 -57.39
N HIS A 100 4.51 -40.31 -57.06
CA HIS A 100 5.67 -41.22 -56.97
C HIS A 100 6.49 -41.28 -58.26
N GLU A 101 5.85 -41.12 -59.42
CA GLU A 101 6.54 -41.09 -60.72
C GLU A 101 7.42 -39.85 -60.87
N LYS A 102 6.93 -38.68 -60.46
CA LYS A 102 7.70 -37.44 -60.51
C LYS A 102 8.87 -37.49 -59.54
N ILE A 103 8.66 -38.02 -58.34
CA ILE A 103 9.69 -38.15 -57.30
C ILE A 103 10.79 -39.14 -57.73
N ALA A 104 10.41 -40.30 -58.29
CA ALA A 104 11.36 -41.29 -58.79
C ALA A 104 12.22 -40.75 -59.93
N ARG A 105 11.62 -40.04 -60.91
CA ARG A 105 12.38 -39.40 -62.00
C ARG A 105 13.33 -38.31 -61.50
N THR A 106 12.94 -37.55 -60.48
CA THR A 106 13.83 -36.55 -59.87
C THR A 106 14.95 -37.18 -59.07
N LEU A 107 14.71 -38.32 -58.42
CA LEU A 107 15.72 -39.09 -57.70
C LEU A 107 16.77 -39.64 -58.67
N GLU A 108 16.33 -40.31 -59.74
CA GLU A 108 17.19 -40.89 -60.78
C GLU A 108 18.05 -39.81 -61.46
N ALA A 109 17.48 -38.66 -61.79
CA ALA A 109 18.22 -37.54 -62.38
C ALA A 109 19.27 -36.95 -61.42
N LEU A 110 18.98 -36.95 -60.11
CA LEU A 110 19.88 -36.46 -59.07
C LEU A 110 21.02 -37.45 -58.81
N GLU A 111 20.73 -38.76 -58.77
CA GLU A 111 21.70 -39.84 -58.65
C GLU A 111 22.66 -39.89 -59.85
N TYR A 112 22.14 -39.72 -61.07
CA TYR A 112 22.96 -39.65 -62.27
C TYR A 112 23.94 -38.46 -62.22
N LYS A 113 23.46 -37.26 -61.81
CA LYS A 113 24.34 -36.09 -61.68
C LYS A 113 25.31 -36.19 -60.50
N ARG A 114 24.90 -36.84 -59.40
CA ARG A 114 25.79 -37.11 -58.27
C ARG A 114 26.89 -38.10 -58.65
N SER A 115 26.59 -39.14 -59.43
CA SER A 115 27.62 -40.07 -59.91
C SER A 115 28.59 -39.42 -60.89
N GLU A 116 28.14 -38.51 -61.76
CA GLU A 116 29.01 -37.69 -62.61
C GLU A 116 29.94 -36.76 -61.79
N ILE A 117 29.42 -36.12 -60.74
CA ILE A 117 30.19 -35.30 -59.80
C ILE A 117 31.20 -36.17 -59.02
N LEU A 118 30.79 -37.35 -58.56
CA LEU A 118 31.64 -38.27 -57.81
C LEU A 118 32.76 -38.86 -58.66
N GLN A 119 32.50 -39.19 -59.92
CA GLN A 119 33.49 -39.74 -60.85
C GLN A 119 34.63 -38.76 -61.13
N GLU A 120 34.36 -37.45 -61.17
CA GLU A 120 35.38 -36.41 -61.33
C GLU A 120 36.12 -36.11 -60.01
N LEU A 121 35.45 -36.31 -58.87
CA LEU A 121 36.00 -36.09 -57.53
C LEU A 121 36.86 -37.27 -57.02
N GLU A 122 36.53 -38.51 -57.38
CA GLU A 122 37.19 -39.74 -56.93
C GLU A 122 38.72 -39.77 -57.19
N PRO A 123 39.23 -39.38 -58.38
CA PRO A 123 40.67 -39.40 -58.64
C PRO A 123 41.46 -38.27 -57.94
N ARG A 124 40.79 -37.28 -57.33
CA ARG A 124 41.41 -36.07 -56.76
C ARG A 124 41.27 -35.94 -55.23
N ARG A 125 40.83 -37.00 -54.52
CA ARG A 125 40.46 -36.96 -53.09
C ARG A 125 41.54 -37.50 -52.12
N PRO A 126 41.77 -36.83 -50.97
CA PRO A 126 42.62 -37.33 -49.87
C PRO A 126 41.96 -38.47 -49.07
N ARG A 127 42.78 -39.35 -48.45
CA ARG A 127 42.36 -40.60 -47.78
C ARG A 127 41.36 -40.44 -46.62
N SER A 128 41.33 -39.27 -45.95
CA SER A 128 40.35 -38.95 -44.89
C SER A 128 38.90 -38.97 -45.41
N TYR A 129 38.71 -38.75 -46.71
CA TYR A 129 37.40 -38.70 -47.36
C TYR A 129 36.70 -40.07 -47.46
N GLN A 130 37.45 -41.16 -47.68
CA GLN A 130 36.87 -42.50 -47.80
C GLN A 130 36.20 -42.97 -46.50
N VAL A 131 36.75 -42.55 -45.35
CA VAL A 131 36.24 -42.91 -44.03
C VAL A 131 34.93 -42.16 -43.72
N LEU A 132 34.84 -40.89 -44.12
CA LEU A 132 33.65 -40.06 -43.92
C LEU A 132 32.52 -40.40 -44.90
N ALA A 133 32.81 -40.72 -46.17
CA ALA A 133 31.81 -41.23 -47.11
C ALA A 133 31.18 -42.55 -46.59
N GLY A 134 32.01 -43.46 -46.06
CA GLY A 134 31.53 -44.70 -45.43
C GLY A 134 30.69 -44.46 -44.16
N LEU A 135 31.00 -43.43 -43.38
CA LEU A 135 30.21 -43.02 -42.20
C LEU A 135 28.90 -42.31 -42.58
N GLN A 136 28.90 -41.52 -43.65
CA GLN A 136 27.72 -40.83 -44.19
C GLN A 136 26.73 -41.85 -44.79
N ASP A 137 27.22 -42.84 -45.53
CA ASP A 137 26.43 -44.00 -45.98
C ASP A 137 25.95 -44.85 -44.79
N SER A 138 26.73 -44.91 -43.70
CA SER A 138 26.31 -45.57 -42.45
C SER A 138 25.17 -44.85 -41.74
N THR A 139 25.10 -43.50 -41.77
CA THR A 139 23.94 -42.75 -41.24
C THR A 139 22.69 -42.90 -42.10
N ARG A 140 22.85 -43.07 -43.42
CA ARG A 140 21.76 -43.47 -44.34
C ARG A 140 21.29 -44.89 -44.01
N ALA A 141 22.23 -45.82 -43.81
CA ALA A 141 21.98 -47.21 -43.46
C ALA A 141 21.38 -47.40 -42.05
N PHE A 142 21.69 -46.54 -41.08
CA PHE A 142 21.13 -46.59 -39.73
C PHE A 142 19.66 -46.13 -39.68
N LEU A 143 19.24 -45.33 -40.67
CA LEU A 143 17.88 -44.79 -40.77
C LEU A 143 17.04 -45.40 -41.91
N ALA A 144 17.65 -46.20 -42.79
CA ALA A 144 16.97 -47.05 -43.77
C ALA A 144 16.51 -48.35 -43.10
N SER A 145 15.31 -48.84 -43.43
CA SER A 145 14.81 -50.08 -42.82
C SER A 145 15.66 -51.27 -43.28
N GLN A 146 15.90 -52.26 -42.41
CA GLN A 146 16.72 -53.44 -42.72
C GLN A 146 16.25 -54.19 -44.00
N ALA A 147 14.97 -54.08 -44.36
CA ALA A 147 14.38 -54.64 -45.58
C ALA A 147 14.86 -53.95 -46.88
N GLU A 148 15.36 -52.73 -46.79
CA GLU A 148 15.87 -51.94 -47.92
C GLU A 148 17.32 -52.33 -48.25
N LYS A 149 18.09 -52.74 -47.23
CA LYS A 149 19.44 -53.29 -47.38
C LYS A 149 19.46 -54.68 -48.03
N ASP A 150 18.46 -55.51 -47.71
CA ASP A 150 18.34 -56.86 -48.27
C ASP A 150 17.84 -56.83 -49.72
N TYR A 151 17.08 -55.79 -50.10
CA TYR A 151 16.65 -55.55 -51.48
C TYR A 151 17.83 -55.20 -52.40
N GLU A 152 18.76 -54.34 -51.95
CA GLU A 152 19.96 -54.05 -52.73
C GLU A 152 20.85 -55.28 -52.93
N GLN A 153 20.92 -56.16 -51.93
CA GLN A 153 21.65 -57.43 -52.04
C GLN A 153 20.97 -58.39 -53.03
N LEU A 154 19.65 -58.55 -52.97
CA LEU A 154 18.90 -59.39 -53.91
C LEU A 154 18.94 -58.83 -55.34
N GLN A 155 18.88 -57.50 -55.50
CA GLN A 155 19.04 -56.83 -56.78
C GLN A 155 20.46 -57.05 -57.34
N LYS A 156 21.51 -56.96 -56.51
CA LYS A 156 22.88 -57.32 -56.91
C LYS A 156 23.00 -58.78 -57.32
N ILE A 157 22.41 -59.70 -56.56
CA ILE A 157 22.44 -61.15 -56.84
C ILE A 157 21.72 -61.46 -58.15
N VAL A 158 20.52 -60.91 -58.36
CA VAL A 158 19.74 -61.12 -59.60
C VAL A 158 20.39 -60.44 -60.80
N THR A 159 20.94 -59.24 -60.65
CA THR A 159 21.67 -58.56 -61.73
C THR A 159 22.94 -59.33 -62.09
N ASN A 160 23.67 -59.83 -61.09
CA ASN A 160 24.82 -60.72 -61.32
C ASN A 160 24.39 -62.04 -61.96
N LEU A 161 23.24 -62.61 -61.61
CA LEU A 161 22.71 -63.84 -62.20
C LEU A 161 22.32 -63.64 -63.68
N VAL A 162 21.70 -62.51 -64.01
CA VAL A 162 21.34 -62.11 -65.38
C VAL A 162 22.61 -61.84 -66.22
N VAL A 163 23.62 -61.18 -65.64
CA VAL A 163 24.92 -60.96 -66.30
C VAL A 163 25.69 -62.28 -66.46
N PHE A 164 25.62 -63.19 -65.48
CA PHE A 164 26.31 -64.48 -65.48
C PHE A 164 25.69 -65.47 -66.48
N THR A 165 24.36 -65.60 -66.51
CA THR A 165 23.62 -66.44 -67.48
C THR A 165 23.75 -65.95 -68.92
N ARG A 166 24.01 -64.66 -69.13
CA ARG A 166 24.32 -64.09 -70.46
C ARG A 166 25.76 -64.36 -70.91
N SER A 167 26.66 -64.79 -70.01
CA SER A 167 28.10 -64.92 -70.27
C SER A 167 28.63 -66.37 -70.41
N ARG A 168 27.94 -67.42 -69.91
CA ARG A 168 28.30 -68.84 -70.11
C ARG A 168 27.09 -69.79 -70.03
N GLN A 169 27.12 -70.92 -70.77
CA GLN A 169 26.08 -71.97 -70.73
C GLN A 169 25.95 -72.61 -69.32
N PRO A 170 24.75 -72.65 -68.70
CA PRO A 170 24.59 -73.13 -67.34
C PRO A 170 24.44 -74.66 -67.28
N SER A 171 25.30 -75.34 -66.52
CA SER A 171 25.14 -76.75 -66.17
C SER A 171 23.99 -76.94 -65.17
N GLN A 172 23.15 -77.97 -65.37
CA GLN A 172 21.90 -78.26 -64.65
C GLN A 172 22.00 -78.26 -63.11
N ILE A 173 23.18 -78.56 -62.56
CA ILE A 173 23.42 -78.72 -61.11
C ILE A 173 23.45 -77.36 -60.38
N VAL A 174 23.95 -76.31 -61.03
CA VAL A 174 24.02 -74.96 -60.43
C VAL A 174 22.66 -74.27 -60.46
N LEU A 175 21.81 -74.61 -61.44
CA LEU A 175 20.48 -74.05 -61.57
C LEU A 175 19.53 -74.60 -60.49
N SER A 176 19.60 -75.89 -60.15
CA SER A 176 18.79 -76.48 -59.08
C SER A 176 19.19 -75.95 -57.70
N GLU A 177 20.48 -75.77 -57.43
CA GLU A 177 20.97 -75.23 -56.15
C GLU A 177 20.53 -73.76 -55.95
N VAL A 178 20.55 -72.96 -57.01
CA VAL A 178 20.08 -71.56 -56.96
C VAL A 178 18.55 -71.48 -56.86
N ILE A 179 17.81 -72.39 -57.50
CA ILE A 179 16.34 -72.49 -57.39
C ILE A 179 15.93 -72.90 -55.97
N ASP A 180 16.61 -73.87 -55.36
CA ASP A 180 16.34 -74.32 -53.99
C ASP A 180 16.68 -73.24 -52.97
N LYS A 181 17.78 -72.51 -53.16
CA LYS A 181 18.15 -71.40 -52.27
C LYS A 181 17.16 -70.25 -52.37
N LEU A 182 16.73 -69.89 -53.59
CA LEU A 182 15.70 -68.88 -53.83
C LEU A 182 14.33 -69.30 -53.25
N ALA A 183 13.93 -70.56 -53.41
CA ALA A 183 12.71 -71.09 -52.82
C ALA A 183 12.74 -71.08 -51.28
N THR A 184 13.91 -71.33 -50.69
CA THR A 184 14.14 -71.29 -49.25
C THR A 184 14.07 -69.86 -48.70
N GLU A 185 14.68 -68.88 -49.39
CA GLU A 185 14.62 -67.45 -49.05
C GLU A 185 13.19 -66.89 -49.18
N ILE A 186 12.44 -67.33 -50.21
CA ILE A 186 11.03 -66.99 -50.42
C ILE A 186 10.17 -67.57 -49.29
N ALA A 187 10.39 -68.82 -48.87
CA ALA A 187 9.65 -69.48 -47.81
C ALA A 187 9.90 -68.85 -46.42
N GLN A 188 11.15 -68.47 -46.12
CA GLN A 188 11.51 -67.78 -44.86
C GLN A 188 10.94 -66.36 -44.79
N SER A 189 10.81 -65.70 -45.93
CA SER A 189 10.31 -64.32 -45.98
C SER A 189 8.79 -64.22 -46.03
N THR A 190 8.03 -65.33 -46.02
CA THR A 190 6.58 -65.34 -46.31
C THR A 190 5.73 -64.42 -45.41
N ASN A 191 6.12 -64.20 -44.16
CA ASN A 191 5.25 -63.57 -43.14
C ASN A 191 5.26 -62.02 -43.07
N GLN A 192 5.76 -61.31 -44.08
CA GLN A 192 5.86 -59.83 -44.06
C GLN A 192 5.53 -59.18 -45.42
N ILE A 193 4.29 -59.34 -45.94
CA ILE A 193 3.95 -58.99 -47.34
C ILE A 193 3.45 -57.55 -47.51
N SER A 194 4.17 -56.76 -48.33
CA SER A 194 3.75 -55.47 -48.88
C SER A 194 3.59 -55.54 -50.43
N PRO A 195 3.03 -54.51 -51.11
CA PRO A 195 2.62 -54.52 -52.52
C PRO A 195 3.68 -54.96 -53.56
N TYR A 196 4.97 -54.98 -53.20
CA TYR A 196 6.07 -55.44 -54.05
C TYR A 196 6.04 -56.96 -54.35
N ARG A 197 5.30 -57.75 -53.58
CA ARG A 197 5.11 -59.19 -53.88
C ARG A 197 4.14 -59.46 -55.02
N LEU A 198 3.26 -58.51 -55.33
CA LEU A 198 2.46 -58.56 -56.56
C LEU A 198 3.38 -58.51 -57.79
N ARG A 199 4.47 -57.74 -57.73
CA ARG A 199 5.50 -57.64 -58.79
C ARG A 199 6.34 -58.91 -58.96
N LEU A 200 6.56 -59.66 -57.86
CA LEU A 200 7.19 -60.98 -57.89
C LEU A 200 6.26 -62.04 -58.53
N ALA A 201 4.96 -62.00 -58.20
CA ALA A 201 3.95 -62.87 -58.82
C ALA A 201 3.85 -62.66 -60.35
N TYR A 202 3.98 -61.41 -60.82
CA TYR A 202 4.03 -61.12 -62.27
C TYR A 202 5.32 -61.61 -62.96
N ARG A 203 6.48 -61.58 -62.30
CA ARG A 203 7.73 -62.16 -62.86
C ARG A 203 7.76 -63.70 -62.81
N LEU A 204 7.07 -64.31 -61.86
CA LEU A 204 6.85 -65.76 -61.81
C LEU A 204 5.89 -66.25 -62.90
N ASP A 205 4.85 -65.48 -63.24
CA ASP A 205 3.99 -65.73 -64.41
C ASP A 205 4.80 -65.69 -65.74
N GLU A 206 5.73 -64.75 -65.86
CA GLU A 206 6.62 -64.62 -67.03
C GLU A 206 7.61 -65.81 -67.15
N LEU A 207 8.18 -66.27 -66.03
CA LEU A 207 9.05 -67.46 -65.99
C LEU A 207 8.28 -68.76 -66.24
N MET A 208 7.03 -68.88 -65.77
CA MET A 208 6.16 -70.04 -66.02
C MET A 208 5.76 -70.15 -67.50
N LYS A 209 5.57 -69.02 -68.19
CA LYS A 209 5.37 -68.99 -69.65
C LYS A 209 6.61 -69.44 -70.41
N VAL A 210 7.80 -68.99 -70.03
CA VAL A 210 9.07 -69.39 -70.67
C VAL A 210 9.40 -70.87 -70.43
N LEU A 211 9.15 -71.39 -69.22
CA LEU A 211 9.29 -72.83 -68.94
C LEU A 211 8.26 -73.67 -69.70
N SER A 212 7.00 -73.23 -69.80
CA SER A 212 5.97 -73.92 -70.59
C SER A 212 6.33 -73.98 -72.07
N THR A 213 6.89 -72.92 -72.66
CA THR A 213 7.37 -72.95 -74.06
C THR A 213 8.52 -73.93 -74.30
N LYS A 214 9.34 -74.19 -73.28
CA LYS A 214 10.47 -75.14 -73.36
C LYS A 214 10.04 -76.59 -73.09
N LEU A 215 8.98 -76.79 -72.32
CA LEU A 215 8.36 -78.10 -72.07
C LEU A 215 7.58 -78.61 -73.29
N ILE A 216 6.92 -77.71 -74.04
CA ILE A 216 6.20 -78.03 -75.29
C ILE A 216 7.16 -78.59 -76.37
N LEU A 217 8.45 -78.25 -76.33
CA LEU A 217 9.48 -78.76 -77.23
C LEU A 217 9.97 -80.20 -76.89
N SER A 218 9.46 -80.82 -75.82
CA SER A 218 9.95 -82.13 -75.32
C SER A 218 8.86 -83.20 -75.20
N SER A 219 7.73 -83.07 -75.90
CA SER A 219 6.58 -83.96 -75.82
C SER A 219 6.80 -85.32 -76.52
N ASN A 220 7.20 -86.36 -75.78
CA ASN A 220 7.02 -87.76 -76.18
C ASN A 220 7.19 -88.73 -74.98
N ASP A 221 6.18 -88.87 -74.11
CA ASP A 221 5.87 -90.13 -73.39
C ASP A 221 4.58 -90.03 -72.55
N SER A 222 3.85 -91.15 -72.33
CA SER A 222 2.48 -91.20 -71.76
C SER A 222 2.38 -91.68 -70.31
N ARG A 223 3.48 -92.11 -69.68
CA ARG A 223 3.51 -92.59 -68.27
C ARG A 223 3.63 -91.46 -67.25
N THR A 224 3.80 -90.26 -67.74
CA THR A 224 4.01 -88.98 -67.09
C THR A 224 2.70 -88.31 -66.65
N ASP A 225 1.59 -88.56 -67.35
CA ASP A 225 0.31 -87.85 -67.18
C ASP A 225 -0.36 -88.04 -65.80
N GLY A 226 -0.28 -89.23 -65.20
CA GLY A 226 -0.91 -89.52 -63.91
C GLY A 226 -0.25 -88.78 -62.73
N ASN A 227 1.09 -88.69 -62.72
CA ASN A 227 1.83 -87.93 -61.71
C ASN A 227 1.62 -86.42 -61.90
N TYR A 228 1.48 -85.95 -63.13
CA TYR A 228 1.22 -84.53 -63.40
C TYR A 228 -0.16 -84.07 -62.92
N GLN A 229 -1.21 -84.88 -63.12
CA GLN A 229 -2.56 -84.53 -62.63
C GLN A 229 -2.62 -84.42 -61.10
N SER A 230 -1.90 -85.28 -60.38
CA SER A 230 -1.81 -85.22 -58.91
C SER A 230 -1.09 -83.97 -58.41
N ILE A 231 0.01 -83.58 -59.07
CA ILE A 231 0.73 -82.34 -58.74
C ILE A 231 -0.14 -81.11 -59.04
N ILE A 232 -0.90 -81.12 -60.14
CA ILE A 232 -1.80 -80.01 -60.50
C ILE A 232 -2.96 -79.88 -59.51
N SER A 233 -3.56 -80.99 -59.03
CA SER A 233 -4.64 -80.94 -58.05
C SER A 233 -4.15 -80.44 -56.68
N GLU A 234 -2.96 -80.87 -56.26
CA GLU A 234 -2.31 -80.39 -55.04
C GLU A 234 -1.97 -78.88 -55.12
N LEU A 235 -1.42 -78.44 -56.25
CA LEU A 235 -1.16 -77.01 -56.49
C LEU A 235 -2.45 -76.18 -56.46
N ARG A 236 -3.54 -76.67 -57.06
CA ARG A 236 -4.86 -75.99 -57.00
C ARG A 236 -5.39 -75.91 -55.57
N SER A 237 -5.25 -76.98 -54.79
CA SER A 237 -5.66 -77.01 -53.38
C SER A 237 -4.89 -75.97 -52.56
N ARG A 238 -3.56 -75.94 -52.71
CA ARG A 238 -2.69 -74.95 -52.04
C ARG A 238 -2.98 -73.52 -52.48
N LEU A 239 -3.25 -73.30 -53.76
CA LEU A 239 -3.62 -71.98 -54.28
C LEU A 239 -4.96 -71.51 -53.68
N ASN A 240 -5.94 -72.40 -53.56
CA ASN A 240 -7.22 -72.09 -52.95
C ASN A 240 -7.08 -71.78 -51.45
N LEU A 241 -6.25 -72.53 -50.72
CA LEU A 241 -5.97 -72.26 -49.31
C LEU A 241 -5.28 -70.90 -49.14
N LEU A 242 -4.23 -70.64 -49.93
CA LEU A 242 -3.49 -69.38 -49.90
C LEU A 242 -4.38 -68.19 -50.26
N SER A 243 -5.29 -68.35 -51.22
CA SER A 243 -6.27 -67.32 -51.58
C SER A 243 -7.23 -67.00 -50.43
N ARG A 244 -7.69 -68.02 -49.68
CA ARG A 244 -8.53 -67.79 -48.48
C ARG A 244 -7.77 -67.07 -47.38
N GLU A 245 -6.55 -67.51 -47.08
CA GLU A 245 -5.68 -66.85 -46.10
C GLU A 245 -5.40 -65.40 -46.48
N PHE A 246 -5.11 -65.15 -47.76
CA PHE A 246 -4.90 -63.80 -48.27
C PHE A 246 -6.13 -62.90 -48.12
N ASN A 247 -7.33 -63.40 -48.42
CA ASN A 247 -8.56 -62.63 -48.24
C ASN A 247 -8.87 -62.37 -46.76
N ASN A 248 -8.59 -63.32 -45.86
CA ASN A 248 -8.73 -63.11 -44.42
C ASN A 248 -7.75 -62.04 -43.91
N LEU A 249 -6.49 -62.06 -44.37
CA LEU A 249 -5.50 -61.02 -44.06
C LEU A 249 -5.91 -59.65 -44.59
N LEU A 250 -6.48 -59.59 -45.80
CA LEU A 250 -6.99 -58.35 -46.38
C LEU A 250 -8.09 -57.74 -45.51
N ARG A 251 -9.01 -58.59 -45.02
CA ARG A 251 -10.10 -58.18 -44.13
C ARG A 251 -9.59 -57.70 -42.78
N ALA A 252 -8.70 -58.46 -42.13
CA ALA A 252 -8.09 -58.05 -40.86
C ALA A 252 -7.36 -56.70 -40.98
N LYS A 253 -6.62 -56.49 -42.07
CA LYS A 253 -5.96 -55.21 -42.35
C LYS A 253 -6.95 -54.06 -42.52
N GLN A 254 -8.12 -54.31 -43.10
CA GLN A 254 -9.16 -53.29 -43.23
C GLN A 254 -9.78 -52.96 -41.87
N GLU A 255 -10.03 -53.96 -41.03
CA GLU A 255 -10.54 -53.76 -39.65
C GLU A 255 -9.53 -52.98 -38.79
N ASP A 256 -8.23 -53.30 -38.89
CA ASP A 256 -7.14 -52.56 -38.23
C ASP A 256 -7.08 -51.09 -38.70
N LYS A 257 -7.30 -50.85 -40.00
CA LYS A 257 -7.34 -49.51 -40.56
C LYS A 257 -8.52 -48.71 -40.00
N ASP A 258 -9.70 -49.32 -39.94
CA ASP A 258 -10.90 -48.65 -39.43
C ASP A 258 -10.78 -48.33 -37.93
N GLU A 259 -10.17 -49.23 -37.14
CA GLU A 259 -9.85 -48.96 -35.73
C GLU A 259 -8.81 -47.85 -35.59
N LEU A 260 -7.76 -47.83 -36.41
CA LEU A 260 -6.78 -46.75 -36.43
C LEU A 260 -7.44 -45.39 -36.74
N ASP A 261 -8.33 -45.33 -37.72
CA ASP A 261 -9.04 -44.11 -38.08
C ASP A 261 -9.92 -43.60 -36.91
N LYS A 262 -10.59 -44.50 -36.17
CA LYS A 262 -11.32 -44.12 -34.93
C LYS A 262 -10.39 -43.56 -33.87
N ARG A 263 -9.25 -44.21 -33.61
CA ARG A 263 -8.25 -43.73 -32.63
C ARG A 263 -7.70 -42.36 -33.01
N VAL A 264 -7.46 -42.11 -34.30
CA VAL A 264 -7.02 -40.80 -34.80
C VAL A 264 -8.08 -39.73 -34.56
N GLN A 265 -9.37 -40.05 -34.73
CA GLN A 265 -10.46 -39.13 -34.42
C GLN A 265 -10.57 -38.85 -32.91
N GLU A 266 -10.46 -39.87 -32.06
CA GLU A 266 -10.42 -39.72 -30.59
C GLU A 266 -9.25 -38.84 -30.14
N ILE A 267 -8.04 -39.07 -30.68
CA ILE A 267 -6.87 -38.24 -30.38
C ILE A 267 -7.12 -36.79 -30.81
N SER A 268 -7.74 -36.59 -31.96
CA SER A 268 -8.05 -35.25 -32.47
C SER A 268 -9.06 -34.51 -31.59
N SER A 269 -10.09 -35.20 -31.07
CA SER A 269 -11.07 -34.60 -30.18
C SER A 269 -10.47 -34.29 -28.80
N LEU A 270 -9.69 -35.21 -28.24
CA LEU A 270 -8.96 -34.99 -26.99
C LEU A 270 -7.96 -33.83 -27.11
N SER A 271 -7.26 -33.72 -28.24
CA SER A 271 -6.34 -32.61 -28.49
C SER A 271 -7.04 -31.25 -28.50
N ARG A 272 -8.25 -31.16 -29.07
CA ARG A 272 -9.07 -29.94 -29.02
C ARG A 272 -9.51 -29.62 -27.59
N ASN A 273 -10.02 -30.61 -26.85
CA ASN A 273 -10.43 -30.42 -25.46
C ASN A 273 -9.27 -29.95 -24.58
N ILE A 274 -8.07 -30.51 -24.75
CA ILE A 274 -6.87 -30.07 -24.05
C ILE A 274 -6.54 -28.61 -24.41
N SER A 275 -6.66 -28.22 -25.68
CA SER A 275 -6.41 -26.84 -26.10
C SER A 275 -7.42 -25.86 -25.49
N ASP A 276 -8.68 -26.24 -25.38
CA ASP A 276 -9.71 -25.36 -24.80
C ASP A 276 -9.56 -25.25 -23.29
N LEU A 277 -9.25 -26.35 -22.59
CA LEU A 277 -8.88 -26.32 -21.17
C LEU A 277 -7.66 -25.43 -20.90
N HIS A 278 -6.64 -25.46 -21.77
CA HIS A 278 -5.49 -24.55 -21.64
C HIS A 278 -5.89 -23.07 -21.76
N LYS A 279 -6.83 -22.73 -22.66
CA LYS A 279 -7.35 -21.36 -22.77
C LYS A 279 -8.13 -20.96 -21.52
N GLU A 280 -8.97 -21.85 -20.99
CA GLU A 280 -9.71 -21.58 -19.75
C GLU A 280 -8.77 -21.37 -18.55
N ILE A 281 -7.72 -22.18 -18.42
CA ILE A 281 -6.69 -22.00 -17.38
C ILE A 281 -6.01 -20.64 -17.55
N SER A 282 -5.58 -20.30 -18.77
CA SER A 282 -4.94 -19.00 -19.04
C SER A 282 -5.85 -17.81 -18.72
N ASN A 283 -7.15 -17.91 -18.97
CA ASN A 283 -8.11 -16.87 -18.63
C ASN A 283 -8.28 -16.76 -17.11
N ARG A 284 -8.39 -17.89 -16.41
CA ARG A 284 -8.47 -17.92 -14.94
C ARG A 284 -7.21 -17.36 -14.27
N ASP A 285 -6.03 -17.62 -14.82
CA ASP A 285 -4.78 -17.04 -14.35
C ASP A 285 -4.78 -15.50 -14.50
N ALA A 286 -5.26 -15.00 -15.63
CA ALA A 286 -5.43 -13.56 -15.84
C ALA A 286 -6.41 -12.93 -14.83
N ASP A 287 -7.54 -13.60 -14.58
CA ASP A 287 -8.53 -13.17 -13.59
C ASP A 287 -7.94 -13.17 -12.17
N MET A 288 -7.18 -14.19 -11.79
CA MET A 288 -6.49 -14.25 -10.50
C MET A 288 -5.52 -13.09 -10.32
N VAL A 289 -4.72 -12.77 -11.35
CA VAL A 289 -3.80 -11.63 -11.31
C VAL A 289 -4.56 -10.31 -11.18
N ALA A 290 -5.69 -10.15 -11.88
CA ALA A 290 -6.54 -8.96 -11.76
C ALA A 290 -7.13 -8.82 -10.35
N LEU A 291 -7.65 -9.91 -9.77
CA LEU A 291 -8.18 -9.93 -8.41
C LEU A 291 -7.10 -9.62 -7.37
N GLN A 292 -5.88 -10.15 -7.53
CA GLN A 292 -4.75 -9.83 -6.65
C GLN A 292 -4.41 -8.34 -6.66
N ARG A 293 -4.41 -7.69 -7.83
CA ARG A 293 -4.20 -6.24 -7.93
C ARG A 293 -5.33 -5.47 -7.21
N ASN A 294 -6.58 -5.85 -7.44
CA ASN A 294 -7.71 -5.22 -6.76
C ASN A 294 -7.62 -5.36 -5.23
N ILE A 295 -7.19 -6.51 -4.72
CA ILE A 295 -6.96 -6.72 -3.29
C ILE A 295 -5.85 -5.78 -2.78
N GLN A 296 -4.76 -5.61 -3.51
CA GLN A 296 -3.67 -4.69 -3.14
C GLN A 296 -4.15 -3.23 -3.09
N ASP A 297 -4.92 -2.79 -4.08
CA ASP A 297 -5.46 -1.43 -4.15
C ASP A 297 -6.48 -1.15 -3.02
N LEU A 298 -7.36 -2.12 -2.75
CA LEU A 298 -8.28 -2.05 -1.61
C LEU A 298 -7.51 -2.04 -0.27
N THR A 299 -6.45 -2.83 -0.14
CA THR A 299 -5.60 -2.84 1.06
C THR A 299 -4.98 -1.47 1.31
N LYS A 300 -4.44 -0.83 0.26
CA LYS A 300 -3.88 0.51 0.34
C LYS A 300 -4.95 1.55 0.73
N THR A 301 -6.13 1.45 0.12
CA THR A 301 -7.26 2.33 0.43
C THR A 301 -7.69 2.21 1.90
N ILE A 302 -7.73 0.99 2.44
CA ILE A 302 -8.03 0.73 3.85
C ILE A 302 -6.98 1.37 4.76
N GLN A 303 -5.68 1.22 4.44
CA GLN A 303 -4.59 1.83 5.20
C GLN A 303 -4.70 3.36 5.22
N ASP A 304 -4.94 3.99 4.05
CA ASP A 304 -5.12 5.43 3.94
C ASP A 304 -6.31 5.93 4.76
N LYS A 305 -7.43 5.20 4.73
CA LYS A 305 -8.61 5.51 5.55
C LYS A 305 -8.36 5.34 7.04
N GLN A 306 -7.59 4.32 7.43
CA GLN A 306 -7.21 4.13 8.83
C GLN A 306 -6.33 5.27 9.35
N SER A 307 -5.39 5.76 8.53
CA SER A 307 -4.59 6.95 8.85
C SER A 307 -5.44 8.22 8.98
N GLN A 308 -6.42 8.42 8.10
CA GLN A 308 -7.38 9.52 8.18
C GLN A 308 -8.20 9.46 9.49
N ILE A 309 -8.69 8.28 9.87
CA ILE A 309 -9.43 8.07 11.13
C ILE A 309 -8.56 8.42 12.33
N THR A 310 -7.29 7.98 12.36
CA THR A 310 -6.36 8.31 13.44
C THR A 310 -6.13 9.82 13.54
N SER A 311 -5.94 10.50 12.41
CA SER A 311 -5.78 11.96 12.38
C SER A 311 -7.01 12.67 12.93
N LEU A 312 -8.22 12.27 12.50
CA LEU A 312 -9.47 12.86 12.98
C LEU A 312 -9.67 12.63 14.49
N LYS A 313 -9.31 11.44 14.99
CA LYS A 313 -9.38 11.13 16.43
C LYS A 313 -8.47 12.04 17.25
N ASN A 314 -7.26 12.32 16.76
CA ASN A 314 -6.34 13.25 17.40
C ASN A 314 -6.90 14.68 17.40
N SER A 315 -7.41 15.16 16.25
CA SER A 315 -8.04 16.48 16.16
C SER A 315 -9.24 16.64 17.11
N ILE A 316 -10.08 15.60 17.26
CA ILE A 316 -11.18 15.60 18.24
C ILE A 316 -10.64 15.69 19.68
N SER A 317 -9.55 14.98 19.98
CA SER A 317 -8.94 15.01 21.31
C SER A 317 -8.39 16.40 21.64
N ASP A 318 -7.75 17.07 20.67
CA ASP A 318 -7.22 18.42 20.86
C ASP A 318 -8.36 19.44 21.03
N LEU A 319 -9.39 19.39 20.19
CA LEU A 319 -10.57 20.24 20.34
C LEU A 319 -11.27 20.06 21.70
N ARG A 320 -11.31 18.84 22.23
CA ARG A 320 -11.84 18.59 23.59
C ARG A 320 -11.00 19.27 24.66
N ARG A 321 -9.67 19.25 24.53
CA ARG A 321 -8.77 19.94 25.45
C ARG A 321 -8.97 21.45 25.37
N ASP A 322 -9.12 22.00 24.16
CA ASP A 322 -9.37 23.42 23.96
C ASP A 322 -10.71 23.86 24.57
N ILE A 323 -11.77 23.07 24.39
CA ILE A 323 -13.09 23.32 25.01
C ILE A 323 -12.98 23.30 26.54
N GLN A 324 -12.25 22.33 27.10
CA GLN A 324 -12.04 22.25 28.55
C GLN A 324 -11.30 23.49 29.07
N GLY A 325 -10.21 23.90 28.40
CA GLY A 325 -9.46 25.10 28.76
C GLY A 325 -10.30 26.38 28.66
N ALA A 326 -11.13 26.50 27.62
CA ALA A 326 -12.06 27.61 27.49
C ALA A 326 -13.12 27.64 28.61
N THR A 327 -13.63 26.47 28.99
CA THR A 327 -14.61 26.33 30.09
C THR A 327 -14.01 26.74 31.43
N GLU A 328 -12.77 26.33 31.71
CA GLU A 328 -12.05 26.72 32.94
C GLU A 328 -11.82 28.24 32.99
N LEU A 329 -11.43 28.84 31.87
CA LEU A 329 -11.21 30.28 31.75
C LEU A 329 -12.51 31.10 31.91
N ASP A 330 -13.63 30.60 31.39
CA ASP A 330 -14.94 31.24 31.60
C ASP A 330 -15.39 31.14 33.06
N LEU A 331 -15.13 30.02 33.75
CA LEU A 331 -15.40 29.90 35.19
C LEU A 331 -14.55 30.89 36.00
N GLU A 332 -13.27 31.06 35.67
CA GLU A 332 -12.40 32.05 36.31
C GLU A 332 -12.94 33.48 36.12
N LYS A 333 -13.35 33.82 34.89
CA LYS A 333 -13.97 35.13 34.61
C LYS A 333 -15.26 35.33 35.39
N GLN A 334 -16.12 34.31 35.49
CA GLN A 334 -17.36 34.41 36.25
C GLN A 334 -17.07 34.68 37.73
N ASN A 335 -16.14 33.94 38.33
CA ASN A 335 -15.71 34.18 39.72
C ASN A 335 -15.16 35.59 39.92
N ARG A 336 -14.41 36.13 38.94
CA ARG A 336 -13.91 37.51 38.95
C ARG A 336 -15.06 38.52 38.92
N ILE A 337 -16.06 38.30 38.07
CA ILE A 337 -17.26 39.14 37.97
C ILE A 337 -18.01 39.14 39.31
N ASP A 338 -18.25 37.98 39.90
CA ASP A 338 -18.97 37.85 41.17
C ASP A 338 -18.23 38.59 42.30
N ASN A 339 -16.90 38.47 42.35
CA ASN A 339 -16.07 39.21 43.30
C ASN A 339 -16.20 40.73 43.11
N LEU A 340 -16.11 41.21 41.87
CA LEU A 340 -16.26 42.64 41.57
C LEU A 340 -17.66 43.16 41.92
N GLN A 341 -18.71 42.36 41.69
CA GLN A 341 -20.07 42.71 42.09
C GLN A 341 -20.22 42.82 43.62
N ALA A 342 -19.59 41.92 44.37
CA ALA A 342 -19.56 41.99 45.83
C ALA A 342 -18.83 43.25 46.32
N GLN A 343 -17.68 43.58 45.73
CA GLN A 343 -16.93 44.81 46.04
C GLN A 343 -17.75 46.08 45.74
N LEU A 344 -18.43 46.12 44.59
CA LEU A 344 -19.32 47.23 44.22
C LEU A 344 -20.46 47.39 45.21
N SER A 345 -21.07 46.29 45.65
CA SER A 345 -22.14 46.30 46.65
C SER A 345 -21.66 46.87 47.99
N GLN A 346 -20.46 46.46 48.44
CA GLN A 346 -19.84 46.98 49.65
C GLN A 346 -19.53 48.48 49.55
N LEU A 347 -18.95 48.92 48.43
CA LEU A 347 -18.69 50.34 48.18
C LEU A 347 -19.97 51.17 48.14
N SER A 348 -21.04 50.64 47.56
CA SER A 348 -22.36 51.28 47.55
C SER A 348 -22.93 51.45 48.96
N GLN A 349 -22.79 50.43 49.81
CA GLN A 349 -23.20 50.53 51.21
C GLN A 349 -22.38 51.57 51.97
N GLN A 350 -21.05 51.55 51.82
CA GLN A 350 -20.17 52.56 52.43
C GLN A 350 -20.52 53.98 51.98
N LYS A 351 -20.83 54.18 50.69
CA LYS A 351 -21.30 55.46 50.16
C LYS A 351 -22.60 55.91 50.84
N SER A 352 -23.58 55.02 50.99
CA SER A 352 -24.85 55.31 51.66
C SER A 352 -24.64 55.71 53.13
N ASP A 353 -23.79 54.98 53.85
CA ASP A 353 -23.47 55.28 55.25
C ASP A 353 -22.75 56.62 55.40
N LEU A 354 -21.82 56.94 54.49
CA LEU A 354 -21.15 58.25 54.45
C LEU A 354 -22.13 59.38 54.14
N GLN A 355 -23.07 59.18 53.21
CA GLN A 355 -24.12 60.16 52.90
C GLN A 355 -25.00 60.44 54.13
N LYS A 356 -25.40 59.42 54.88
CA LYS A 356 -26.13 59.58 56.15
C LYS A 356 -25.31 60.39 57.16
N ARG A 357 -24.05 60.04 57.37
CA ARG A 357 -23.16 60.78 58.29
C ARG A 357 -23.01 62.24 57.90
N VAL A 358 -22.91 62.54 56.59
CA VAL A 358 -22.87 63.93 56.09
C VAL A 358 -24.18 64.65 56.40
N GLN A 359 -25.33 64.01 56.20
CA GLN A 359 -26.64 64.59 56.51
C GLN A 359 -26.81 64.85 58.03
N ASP A 360 -26.40 63.91 58.87
CA ASP A 360 -26.44 64.05 60.33
C ASP A 360 -25.55 65.21 60.79
N LEU A 361 -24.32 65.29 60.28
CA LEU A 361 -23.39 66.40 60.56
C LEU A 361 -23.94 67.74 60.08
N SER A 362 -24.56 67.79 58.90
CA SER A 362 -25.19 69.00 58.38
C SER A 362 -26.34 69.48 59.29
N THR A 363 -27.17 68.55 59.75
CA THR A 363 -28.29 68.85 60.67
C THR A 363 -27.78 69.33 62.02
N PHE A 364 -26.72 68.69 62.55
CA PHE A 364 -26.07 69.11 63.78
C PHE A 364 -25.46 70.52 63.66
N ALA A 365 -24.78 70.80 62.55
CA ALA A 365 -24.20 72.12 62.27
C ALA A 365 -25.28 73.21 62.20
N GLN A 366 -26.42 72.94 61.54
CA GLN A 366 -27.57 73.86 61.51
C GLN A 366 -28.11 74.14 62.91
N LYS A 367 -28.31 73.11 63.73
CA LYS A 367 -28.74 73.29 65.12
C LYS A 367 -27.77 74.18 65.90
N LYS A 368 -26.46 73.95 65.75
CA LYS A 368 -25.43 74.78 66.41
C LYS A 368 -25.40 76.22 65.91
N LEU A 369 -25.68 76.46 64.63
CA LEU A 369 -25.86 77.81 64.10
C LEU A 369 -27.06 78.52 64.73
N SER A 370 -28.21 77.85 64.86
CA SER A 370 -29.38 78.42 65.53
C SER A 370 -29.13 78.71 67.01
N GLU A 371 -28.49 77.79 67.74
CA GLU A 371 -28.07 78.02 69.14
C GLU A 371 -27.12 79.24 69.26
N LEU A 372 -26.21 79.43 68.30
CA LEU A 372 -25.33 80.60 68.27
C LEU A 372 -26.09 81.90 68.00
N GLU A 373 -27.07 81.89 67.09
CA GLU A 373 -27.94 83.04 66.80
C GLU A 373 -28.77 83.45 68.03
N GLU A 374 -29.33 82.49 68.75
CA GLU A 374 -30.05 82.72 70.02
C GLU A 374 -29.12 83.36 71.07
N LEU A 375 -27.94 82.78 71.29
CA LEU A 375 -26.96 83.34 72.23
C LEU A 375 -26.49 84.74 71.84
N GLN A 376 -26.36 85.02 70.53
CA GLN A 376 -26.02 86.34 70.02
C GLN A 376 -27.12 87.36 70.34
N ASN A 377 -28.39 86.96 70.17
CA ASN A 377 -29.55 87.78 70.53
C ASN A 377 -29.60 88.04 72.04
N ASP A 378 -29.44 87.00 72.87
CA ASP A 378 -29.41 87.13 74.34
C ASP A 378 -28.31 88.09 74.79
N LYS A 379 -27.10 87.97 74.21
CA LYS A 379 -25.99 88.89 74.46
C LYS A 379 -26.35 90.33 74.11
N SER A 380 -27.04 90.56 72.99
CA SER A 380 -27.48 91.90 72.59
C SER A 380 -28.52 92.50 73.55
N GLN A 381 -29.46 91.67 74.03
CA GLN A 381 -30.48 92.07 75.01
C GLN A 381 -29.83 92.40 76.36
N LEU A 382 -28.95 91.54 76.86
CA LEU A 382 -28.19 91.78 78.09
C LEU A 382 -27.33 93.05 78.00
N SER A 383 -26.71 93.30 76.84
CA SER A 383 -25.96 94.55 76.61
C SER A 383 -26.87 95.78 76.69
N THR A 384 -28.09 95.69 76.17
CA THR A 384 -29.08 96.77 76.25
C THR A 384 -29.55 96.99 77.70
N GLN A 385 -29.87 95.91 78.41
CA GLN A 385 -30.25 95.96 79.83
C GLN A 385 -29.13 96.55 80.69
N LYS A 386 -27.87 96.15 80.47
CA LYS A 386 -26.71 96.72 81.15
C LYS A 386 -26.62 98.23 80.94
N SER A 387 -26.76 98.69 79.69
CA SER A 387 -26.75 100.13 79.38
C SER A 387 -27.86 100.89 80.08
N GLU A 388 -29.07 100.32 80.14
CA GLU A 388 -30.20 100.94 80.82
C GLU A 388 -29.98 101.02 82.34
N LEU A 389 -29.47 99.95 82.95
CA LEU A 389 -29.13 99.92 84.36
C LEU A 389 -28.02 100.92 84.71
N GLU A 390 -27.02 101.09 83.84
CA GLU A 390 -25.98 102.12 83.97
C GLU A 390 -26.56 103.54 83.93
N LYS A 391 -27.55 103.81 83.06
CA LYS A 391 -28.26 105.10 83.05
C LYS A 391 -29.05 105.31 84.34
N GLN A 392 -29.80 104.31 84.80
CA GLN A 392 -30.54 104.37 86.06
C GLN A 392 -29.61 104.65 87.24
N TYR A 393 -28.46 103.96 87.30
CA TYR A 393 -27.44 104.20 88.31
C TYR A 393 -26.90 105.64 88.26
N ARG A 394 -26.61 106.19 87.06
CA ARG A 394 -26.19 107.59 86.89
C ARG A 394 -27.24 108.57 87.41
N THR A 395 -28.50 108.38 87.06
CA THR A 395 -29.62 109.23 87.53
C THR A 395 -29.75 109.16 89.05
N LEU A 396 -29.74 107.95 89.63
CA LEU A 396 -29.81 107.76 91.07
C LEU A 396 -28.62 108.40 91.78
N TYR A 397 -27.42 108.27 91.22
CA TYR A 397 -26.20 108.88 91.75
C TYR A 397 -26.28 110.41 91.71
N GLN A 398 -26.79 111.00 90.62
CA GLN A 398 -27.05 112.44 90.53
C GLN A 398 -28.06 112.91 91.59
N TYR A 399 -29.17 112.19 91.76
CA TYR A 399 -30.16 112.49 92.80
C TYR A 399 -29.55 112.40 94.21
N TYR A 400 -28.74 111.37 94.47
CA TYR A 400 -28.00 111.24 95.73
C TYR A 400 -27.07 112.44 95.97
N GLN A 401 -26.33 112.90 94.95
CA GLN A 401 -25.48 114.08 95.06
C GLN A 401 -26.29 115.35 95.34
N GLN A 402 -27.43 115.53 94.66
CA GLN A 402 -28.36 116.64 94.92
C GLN A 402 -28.87 116.62 96.37
N GLN A 403 -29.27 115.46 96.87
CA GLN A 403 -29.68 115.29 98.26
C GLN A 403 -28.53 115.60 99.24
N GLN A 404 -27.29 115.20 98.94
CA GLN A 404 -26.13 115.57 99.77
C GLN A 404 -25.90 117.09 99.78
N THR A 405 -26.02 117.78 98.64
CA THR A 405 -25.95 119.24 98.59
C THR A 405 -27.08 119.90 99.36
N GLU A 406 -28.31 119.39 99.24
CA GLU A 406 -29.48 119.89 99.98
C GLU A 406 -29.32 119.69 101.49
N ILE A 407 -28.82 118.52 101.94
CA ILE A 407 -28.49 118.27 103.34
C ILE A 407 -27.38 119.22 103.81
N ALA A 408 -26.36 119.48 102.98
CA ALA A 408 -25.30 120.42 103.30
C ALA A 408 -25.84 121.85 103.44
N ASP A 409 -26.72 122.29 102.53
CA ASP A 409 -27.40 123.58 102.58
C ASP A 409 -28.32 123.68 103.79
N LEU A 410 -29.14 122.66 104.07
CA LEU A 410 -29.99 122.60 105.27
C LEU A 410 -29.16 122.62 106.55
N LYS A 411 -28.00 121.94 106.60
CA LYS A 411 -27.05 122.05 107.74
C LYS A 411 -26.49 123.46 107.87
N ALA A 412 -26.17 124.13 106.75
CA ALA A 412 -25.72 125.51 106.75
C ALA A 412 -26.85 126.46 107.23
N GLN A 413 -28.09 126.24 106.81
CA GLN A 413 -29.27 126.97 107.27
C GLN A 413 -29.56 126.73 108.75
N LEU A 414 -29.49 125.47 109.24
CA LEU A 414 -29.53 125.14 110.67
C LEU A 414 -28.43 125.86 111.45
N SER A 415 -27.25 126.02 110.86
CA SER A 415 -26.13 126.77 111.44
C SER A 415 -26.37 128.29 111.45
N GLN A 416 -27.20 128.81 110.54
CA GLN A 416 -27.63 130.22 110.51
C GLN A 416 -28.82 130.49 111.44
N VAL A 417 -29.79 129.58 111.54
CA VAL A 417 -30.91 129.64 112.48
C VAL A 417 -30.40 129.54 113.93
N ASN A 418 -29.41 128.68 114.19
CA ASN A 418 -28.73 128.61 115.49
C ASN A 418 -27.91 129.86 115.86
N ARG A 419 -27.70 130.81 114.94
CA ARG A 419 -27.00 132.07 115.23
C ARG A 419 -27.91 133.20 115.74
N SER A 420 -29.22 133.00 115.81
CA SER A 420 -30.15 134.13 115.99
C SER A 420 -31.34 133.87 116.93
N GLN A 421 -31.15 133.29 118.14
CA GLN A 421 -31.97 133.57 119.35
C GLN A 421 -31.59 132.73 120.59
N SER A 422 -31.20 133.44 121.65
CA SER A 422 -31.24 133.20 123.12
C SER A 422 -31.22 131.80 123.80
N TYR A 423 -30.23 131.65 124.72
CA TYR A 423 -30.19 131.06 126.09
C TYR A 423 -30.39 129.54 126.41
N VAL A 424 -29.26 128.86 126.78
CA VAL A 424 -28.92 127.98 127.97
C VAL A 424 -29.74 126.68 128.27
N PRO A 425 -29.16 125.56 128.80
CA PRO A 425 -28.06 124.61 128.42
C PRO A 425 -28.64 123.13 128.40
N PRO A 426 -27.96 121.97 128.66
CA PRO A 426 -26.54 121.59 128.80
C PRO A 426 -26.09 120.34 127.97
N GLN A 427 -24.76 120.12 128.01
CA GLN A 427 -23.94 118.91 127.79
C GLN A 427 -24.57 117.60 127.24
N GLN A 428 -23.86 116.97 126.29
CA GLN A 428 -23.75 115.50 126.23
C GLN A 428 -22.43 115.03 125.58
N SER A 429 -21.51 114.54 126.42
CA SER A 429 -20.32 113.79 126.03
C SER A 429 -20.70 112.32 125.83
N THR A 430 -20.70 111.83 124.59
CA THR A 430 -21.05 110.44 124.28
C THR A 430 -19.95 109.47 124.71
N LYS A 431 -20.37 108.50 125.51
CA LYS A 431 -19.57 107.47 126.19
C LYS A 431 -19.09 106.38 125.22
N PRO A 432 -17.93 105.75 125.44
CA PRO A 432 -17.39 104.67 124.60
C PRO A 432 -18.25 103.39 124.63
N ILE A 433 -18.16 102.57 123.58
CA ILE A 433 -18.86 101.27 123.46
C ILE A 433 -17.97 100.15 124.01
N ALA A 434 -18.48 99.32 124.93
CA ALA A 434 -17.75 98.18 125.47
C ALA A 434 -18.03 96.87 124.72
N THR A 435 -16.98 96.08 124.50
CA THR A 435 -17.02 94.80 123.76
C THR A 435 -16.88 93.57 124.66
N LYS A 436 -16.51 93.74 125.94
CA LYS A 436 -16.26 92.63 126.89
C LYS A 436 -17.56 91.93 127.31
N SER A 437 -17.55 90.61 127.46
CA SER A 437 -18.77 89.85 127.82
C SER A 437 -19.32 90.14 129.21
N THR A 438 -18.47 90.60 130.14
CA THR A 438 -18.82 90.89 131.53
C THR A 438 -18.10 92.15 131.97
N ILE A 439 -18.81 93.09 132.61
CA ILE A 439 -18.26 94.38 133.07
C ILE A 439 -18.72 94.68 134.50
N SER A 440 -17.92 95.47 135.23
CA SER A 440 -18.26 95.91 136.58
C SER A 440 -19.43 96.91 136.57
N ALA A 441 -20.12 97.07 137.69
CA ALA A 441 -21.20 98.07 137.80
C ALA A 441 -20.71 99.51 137.54
N GLU A 442 -19.47 99.82 137.92
CA GLU A 442 -18.84 101.12 137.74
C GLU A 442 -18.48 101.40 136.27
N ASP A 443 -18.13 100.36 135.51
CA ASP A 443 -17.85 100.44 134.07
C ASP A 443 -19.14 100.50 133.25
N TYR A 444 -20.18 99.77 133.66
CA TYR A 444 -21.50 99.82 133.02
C TYR A 444 -22.05 101.25 132.97
N ALA A 445 -21.91 102.04 134.03
CA ALA A 445 -22.36 103.44 134.07
C ALA A 445 -21.65 104.37 133.07
N ARG A 446 -20.51 103.95 132.50
CA ARG A 446 -19.64 104.77 131.63
C ARG A 446 -19.66 104.37 130.16
N ILE A 447 -20.50 103.42 129.75
CA ILE A 447 -20.60 102.96 128.35
C ILE A 447 -21.92 103.39 127.69
N ALA A 448 -21.95 103.46 126.37
CA ALA A 448 -23.16 103.83 125.62
C ALA A 448 -24.11 102.64 125.33
N ASN A 449 -23.57 101.42 125.17
CA ASN A 449 -24.36 100.22 124.84
C ASN A 449 -24.83 99.45 126.08
N GLN A 450 -25.31 100.17 127.09
CA GLN A 450 -25.83 99.59 128.34
C GLN A 450 -26.93 98.54 128.11
N ASN A 451 -27.81 98.76 127.13
CA ASN A 451 -28.92 97.85 126.82
C ASN A 451 -28.48 96.44 126.38
N ASP A 452 -27.22 96.26 126.00
CA ASP A 452 -26.69 94.94 125.65
C ASP A 452 -26.41 94.07 126.90
N TYR A 453 -26.48 94.61 128.12
CA TYR A 453 -26.12 93.90 129.34
C TYR A 453 -27.28 93.86 130.35
N TYR A 454 -27.35 92.78 131.13
CA TYR A 454 -28.27 92.63 132.25
C TYR A 454 -27.51 92.50 133.58
N TYR A 455 -28.11 93.00 134.66
CA TYR A 455 -27.50 92.98 136.00
C TYR A 455 -27.58 91.59 136.63
N VAL A 456 -26.47 91.16 137.23
CA VAL A 456 -26.39 89.96 138.07
C VAL A 456 -26.13 90.43 139.50
N PRO A 457 -27.08 90.21 140.45
CA PRO A 457 -26.93 90.65 141.84
C PRO A 457 -25.77 89.96 142.53
N ALA A 458 -25.20 90.60 143.56
CA ALA A 458 -24.13 90.01 144.35
C ALA A 458 -24.62 88.73 145.04
N TYR A 459 -23.83 87.67 144.97
CA TYR A 459 -24.13 86.39 145.61
C TYR A 459 -22.84 85.76 146.13
N ARG A 460 -22.95 84.82 147.08
CA ARG A 460 -21.80 84.01 147.50
C ARG A 460 -21.74 82.76 146.65
N ARG A 461 -20.55 82.44 146.13
CA ARG A 461 -20.30 81.15 145.48
C ARG A 461 -20.40 80.03 146.52
N LYS A 462 -20.59 78.79 146.05
CA LYS A 462 -20.72 77.59 146.91
C LYS A 462 -19.49 77.36 147.82
N ASP A 463 -18.35 77.98 147.52
CA ASP A 463 -17.10 77.97 148.29
C ASP A 463 -17.01 79.10 149.35
N GLY A 464 -18.08 79.86 149.56
CA GLY A 464 -18.18 80.91 150.57
C GLY A 464 -17.63 82.28 150.15
N THR A 465 -16.99 82.40 148.98
CA THR A 465 -16.44 83.68 148.50
C THR A 465 -17.56 84.62 148.02
N PRO A 466 -17.58 85.89 148.46
CA PRO A 466 -18.55 86.86 147.99
C PRO A 466 -18.19 87.38 146.60
N VAL A 467 -19.11 87.24 145.63
CA VAL A 467 -19.00 87.85 144.31
C VAL A 467 -19.85 89.11 144.28
N ARG A 468 -19.22 90.24 143.96
CA ARG A 468 -19.92 91.52 143.79
C ARG A 468 -20.80 91.50 142.55
N GLY A 469 -21.90 92.23 142.60
CA GLY A 469 -22.83 92.36 141.48
C GLY A 469 -22.14 92.98 140.26
N HIS A 470 -22.46 92.48 139.07
CA HIS A 470 -21.83 92.88 137.81
C HIS A 470 -22.82 92.75 136.65
N TYR A 471 -22.48 93.30 135.48
CA TYR A 471 -23.34 93.27 134.30
C TYR A 471 -22.77 92.33 133.25
N LYS A 472 -23.62 91.49 132.64
CA LYS A 472 -23.22 90.51 131.62
C LYS A 472 -23.98 90.73 130.32
N ARG A 473 -23.28 90.65 129.18
CA ARG A 473 -23.85 90.91 127.85
C ARG A 473 -24.77 89.77 127.42
N TYR A 474 -25.89 90.08 126.77
CA TYR A 474 -26.77 89.07 126.17
C TYR A 474 -26.01 88.27 125.11
N PRO A 475 -26.09 86.92 125.11
CA PRO A 475 -25.54 86.11 124.03
C PRO A 475 -26.30 86.41 122.73
N ARG A 476 -25.60 86.84 121.68
CA ARG A 476 -26.19 87.08 120.35
C ARG A 476 -26.71 85.74 119.80
N LYS A 477 -27.99 85.71 119.40
CA LYS A 477 -28.60 84.58 118.69
C LYS A 477 -28.05 84.44 117.29
#